data_AF-A0A9D5K6U4-F1
#
_entry.id   AF-A0A9D5K6U4-F1
#
_cell.length_a   1.000
_cell.length_b   1.000
_cell.length_c   1.000
_cell.angle_alpha   90.00
_cell.angle_beta   90.00
_cell.angle_gamma   90.00
#
_symmetry.space_group_name_H-M   'P 1'
#
loop_
_entity.id
_entity.type
_entity.pdbx_description
1 polymer ?
#
loop_
_entity_poly.entity_id
_entity_poly.type
_entity_poly.pdbx_seq_one_letter_code
_entity_poly.pdbx_strand_id
1 'polypeptide(L)' 'MKRKMPVRRTDSFAWPTKQELYAYFEQAHNLDRATVDAEIEGVRPTFKLRKGRPINPQELWEKVGRKLEASLSR' A
#
# COMPACT_ATOMS: atom_id res chain seq x y z
N MET A 1 -6.41 2.32 36.63
CA MET A 1 -6.94 1.36 35.64
C MET A 1 -6.45 1.76 34.24
N LYS A 2 -5.52 1.01 33.63
CA LYS A 2 -5.02 1.30 32.28
C LYS A 2 -6.05 0.80 31.25
N ARG A 3 -6.84 1.71 30.66
CA ARG A 3 -7.78 1.39 29.57
C ARG A 3 -6.95 0.97 28.35
N LYS A 4 -6.92 -0.32 28.04
CA LYS A 4 -6.40 -0.82 26.76
C LYS A 4 -7.35 -0.33 25.68
N MET A 5 -6.94 0.67 24.90
CA MET A 5 -7.70 1.11 23.74
C MET A 5 -7.89 -0.09 22.80
N PRO A 6 -9.09 -0.33 22.25
CA PRO A 6 -9.26 -1.35 21.22
C PRO A 6 -8.34 -0.96 20.06
N VAL A 7 -7.42 -1.85 19.70
CA VAL A 7 -6.63 -1.72 18.47
C VAL A 7 -7.64 -1.74 17.33
N ARG A 8 -8.08 -0.56 16.89
CA ARG A 8 -8.82 -0.43 15.64
C ARG A 8 -7.90 -1.04 14.59
N ARG A 9 -8.35 -2.14 13.97
CA ARG A 9 -7.75 -2.59 12.73
C ARG A 9 -7.79 -1.38 11.80
N THR A 10 -6.69 -1.16 11.08
CA THR A 10 -6.59 -0.06 10.13
C THR A 10 -7.64 -0.30 9.04
N ASP A 11 -8.86 0.22 9.23
CA ASP A 11 -9.94 0.21 8.23
C ASP A 11 -9.75 1.35 7.22
N SER A 12 -8.80 2.24 7.48
CA SER A 12 -8.43 3.35 6.59
C SER A 12 -7.16 2.97 5.83
N PHE A 13 -7.33 2.50 4.60
CA PHE A 13 -6.25 2.42 3.63
C PHE A 13 -5.98 3.82 3.08
N ALA A 14 -4.71 4.22 2.99
CA ALA A 14 -4.34 5.51 2.40
C ALA A 14 -4.64 5.52 0.89
N TRP A 15 -4.52 4.35 0.26
CA TRP A 15 -4.84 4.15 -1.16
C TRP A 15 -5.79 2.95 -1.33
N PRO A 16 -7.10 3.15 -1.09
CA PRO A 16 -8.10 2.10 -1.25
C PRO A 16 -8.23 1.61 -2.69
N THR A 17 -7.86 2.44 -3.68
CA THR A 17 -7.87 2.09 -5.10
C THR A 17 -6.49 2.28 -5.73
N LYS A 18 -6.22 1.51 -6.79
CA LYS A 18 -5.01 1.64 -7.61
C LYS A 18 -4.91 3.03 -8.25
N GLN A 19 -6.05 3.63 -8.58
CA GLN A 19 -6.13 4.97 -9.15
C GLN A 19 -5.70 6.05 -8.15
N GLU A 20 -6.12 5.93 -6.89
CA GLU A 20 -5.67 6.84 -5.82
C GLU A 20 -4.18 6.68 -5.53
N LEU A 21 -3.65 5.45 -5.59
CA LEU A 21 -2.21 5.22 -5.50
C LEU A 21 -1.46 5.97 -6.61
N TYR A 22 -1.88 5.81 -7.86
CA TYR A 22 -1.28 6.54 -8.98
C TYR A 22 -1.39 8.05 -8.82
N ALA A 23 -2.59 8.56 -8.53
CA ALA A 23 -2.82 9.99 -8.41
C ALA A 23 -1.95 10.61 -7.31
N TYR A 24 -1.80 9.91 -6.17
CA TYR A 24 -0.92 10.36 -5.09
C TYR A 24 0.54 10.44 -5.54
N PHE A 25 1.09 9.37 -6.13
CA PHE A 25 2.50 9.34 -6.52
C PHE A 25 2.82 10.24 -7.72
N GLU A 26 1.87 10.42 -8.63
CA GLU A 26 1.94 11.37 -9.73
C GLU A 26 1.96 12.81 -9.19
N GLN A 27 1.08 13.16 -8.25
CA GLN A 27 0.98 14.53 -7.71
C GLN A 27 2.06 14.87 -6.67
N ALA A 28 2.35 13.96 -5.75
CA ALA A 28 3.25 14.22 -4.62
C ALA A 28 4.73 13.98 -4.95
N HIS A 29 5.02 13.08 -5.90
CA HIS A 29 6.37 12.63 -6.19
C HIS A 29 6.72 12.67 -7.68
N ASN A 30 5.82 13.15 -8.55
CA ASN A 30 6.00 13.21 -10.00
C ASN A 30 6.43 11.86 -10.59
N LEU A 31 5.90 10.76 -10.03
CA LEU A 31 6.19 9.41 -10.48
C LEU A 31 5.20 8.97 -11.55
N ASP A 32 5.75 8.41 -12.63
CA ASP A 32 4.96 7.80 -13.68
C ASP A 32 4.27 6.52 -13.20
N ARG A 33 3.10 6.24 -13.79
CA ARG A 33 2.32 5.02 -13.54
C ARG A 33 3.12 3.75 -13.79
N ALA A 34 4.02 3.77 -14.77
CA ALA A 34 4.91 2.65 -15.09
C ALA A 34 5.85 2.29 -13.91
N THR A 35 6.35 3.30 -13.20
CA THR A 35 7.19 3.10 -12.01
C THR A 35 6.39 2.47 -10.87
N VAL A 36 5.17 2.98 -10.65
CA VAL A 36 4.27 2.41 -9.64
C VAL A 36 3.89 0.96 -10.00
N ASP A 37 3.64 0.67 -11.27
CA ASP A 37 3.36 -0.71 -11.74
C ASP A 37 4.53 -1.66 -11.57
N ALA A 38 5.76 -1.21 -11.87
CA ALA A 38 6.95 -2.01 -11.63
C ALA A 38 7.08 -2.38 -10.14
N GLU A 39 6.75 -1.44 -9.25
CA GLU A 39 6.77 -1.69 -7.82
C GLU A 39 5.64 -2.63 -7.37
N ILE A 40 4.45 -2.51 -7.95
CA ILE A 40 3.33 -3.44 -7.72
C ILE A 40 3.76 -4.86 -8.08
N GLU A 41 4.32 -5.06 -9.27
CA GLU A 41 4.78 -6.36 -9.74
C GLU A 41 5.95 -6.90 -8.90
N GLY A 42 6.83 -6.03 -8.38
CA GLY A 42 7.89 -6.40 -7.45
C GLY A 42 7.39 -6.79 -6.05
N VAL A 43 6.31 -6.16 -5.57
CA VAL A 43 5.72 -6.45 -4.25
C VAL A 43 4.82 -7.69 -4.29
N ARG A 44 4.13 -7.93 -5.41
CA ARG A 44 3.19 -9.05 -5.61
C ARG A 44 3.75 -10.43 -5.22
N PRO A 45 4.96 -10.87 -5.62
CA PRO A 45 5.53 -12.16 -5.19
C PRO A 45 5.92 -12.18 -3.70
N THR A 46 6.24 -11.02 -3.12
CA THR A 46 6.54 -10.89 -1.68
C THR A 46 5.29 -10.76 -0.81
N PHE A 47 4.12 -10.61 -1.44
CA PHE A 47 2.85 -10.50 -0.74
C PHE A 47 2.46 -11.87 -0.20
N LYS A 48 2.92 -12.17 1.02
CA LYS A 48 2.56 -13.41 1.72
C LYS A 48 1.06 -13.40 2.01
N LEU A 49 0.32 -14.10 1.15
CA LEU A 49 -1.07 -14.43 1.38
C LEU A 49 -1.21 -15.15 2.73
N ARG A 50 -2.12 -14.66 3.58
CA ARG A 50 -2.56 -15.45 4.73
C ARG A 50 -3.20 -16.73 4.18
N LYS A 51 -2.79 -17.89 4.69
CA LYS A 51 -3.21 -19.22 4.19
C LYS A 51 -4.70 -19.24 3.88
N GLY A 52 -5.04 -19.50 2.61
CA GLY A 52 -6.41 -19.68 2.15
C GLY A 52 -7.22 -18.41 1.89
N ARG A 53 -6.60 -17.21 1.89
CA ARG A 53 -7.30 -15.96 1.52
C ARG A 53 -6.80 -15.41 0.19
N PRO A 54 -7.70 -14.87 -0.67
CA PRO A 54 -7.29 -14.13 -1.86
C PRO A 54 -6.54 -12.86 -1.47
N ILE A 55 -5.74 -12.33 -2.40
CA ILE A 55 -5.06 -11.03 -2.22
C ILE A 55 -6.15 -9.98 -2.03
N ASN A 56 -6.11 -9.23 -0.93
CA ASN A 56 -6.91 -8.01 -0.83
C ASN A 56 -6.15 -6.91 -1.62
N PRO A 57 -6.71 -6.39 -2.72
CA PRO A 57 -6.07 -5.34 -3.49
C PRO A 57 -5.71 -4.11 -2.64
N GLN A 58 -6.55 -3.76 -1.66
CA GLN A 58 -6.32 -2.61 -0.78
C GLN A 58 -5.05 -2.78 0.08
N GLU A 59 -4.83 -3.99 0.62
CA GLU A 59 -3.60 -4.29 1.37
C GLU A 59 -2.37 -4.28 0.46
N LEU A 60 -2.53 -4.68 -0.81
CA LEU A 60 -1.46 -4.61 -1.80
C LEU A 60 -1.10 -3.14 -2.10
N TRP A 61 -2.09 -2.28 -2.36
CA TRP A 61 -1.86 -0.85 -2.62
C TRP A 61 -1.22 -0.15 -1.43
N GLU A 62 -1.70 -0.42 -0.21
CA GLU A 62 -1.09 0.11 1.00
C GLU A 62 0.38 -0.32 1.12
N LYS A 63 0.67 -1.62 0.91
CA LYS A 63 2.04 -2.11 1.00
C LYS A 63 2.96 -1.49 -0.06
N VAL A 64 2.47 -1.35 -1.29
CA VAL A 64 3.22 -0.72 -2.39
C VAL A 64 3.49 0.74 -2.08
N GLY A 65 2.47 1.51 -1.71
CA GLY A 65 2.62 2.93 -1.43
C GLY A 65 3.56 3.19 -0.26
N ARG A 66 3.48 2.42 0.83
CA ARG A 66 4.44 2.50 1.94
C ARG A 66 5.87 2.20 1.50
N LYS A 67 6.07 1.26 0.58
CA LYS A 67 7.39 0.91 0.06
C LYS A 67 7.96 2.02 -0.82
N LEU A 68 7.12 2.62 -1.67
CA LEU A 68 7.49 3.78 -2.48
C LEU A 68 7.83 4.99 -1.60
N GLU A 69 6.98 5.35 -0.63
CA GLU A 69 7.26 6.42 0.33
C GLU A 69 8.60 6.21 1.03
N ALA A 70 8.87 4.98 1.50
CA ALA A 70 10.13 4.65 2.17
C ALA A 70 11.35 4.74 1.22
N SER A 71 11.16 4.43 -0.07
CA SER A 71 12.22 4.55 -1.07
C SER A 71 12.50 6.00 -1.48
N LEU A 72 11.48 6.88 -1.44
CA LEU A 72 11.57 8.28 -1.87
C LEU A 72 12.00 9.23 -0.74
N SER A 73 11.79 8.83 0.52
CA SER A 73 12.21 9.58 1.71
C SER A 73 13.71 9.43 2.05
N ARG A 74 14.49 8.74 1.21
CA ARG A 74 15.95 8.56 1.37
C ARG A 74 16.70 9.46 0.40
#